data_AF-A0A8T2N2C2-F1
#
_entry.id   AF-A0A8T2N2C2-F1
#
_cell.length_a   1.000
_cell.length_b   1.000
_cell.length_c   1.000
_cell.angle_alpha   90.00
_cell.angle_beta   90.00
_cell.angle_gamma   90.00
#
_symmetry.space_group_name_H-M   'P 1'
#
loop_
_entity.id
_entity.type
_entity.pdbx_description
1 polymer ?
#
loop_
_entity_poly.entity_id
_entity_poly.type
_entity_poly.pdbx_seq_one_letter_code
_entity_poly.pdbx_strand_id
1 'polypeptide(L)' 'MDEVNKIGKISKQWTGLLREAFTDSDNFGIQFPMDLDVRMKAVMIGACFLIDFMFFESNN' A
#
# COMPACT_ATOMS: atom_id res chain seq x y z
N MET A 1 -17.67 -0.74 21.59
CA MET A 1 -17.05 -1.61 20.57
C MET A 1 -16.66 -0.68 19.44
N ASP A 2 -15.39 -0.32 19.33
CA ASP A 2 -14.92 0.53 18.25
C ASP A 2 -15.22 -0.14 16.91
N GLU A 3 -16.25 0.36 16.21
CA GLU A 3 -16.49 0.03 14.81
C GLU A 3 -15.33 0.61 13.99
N VAL A 4 -14.23 -0.13 13.91
CA VAL A 4 -13.19 0.12 12.93
C VAL A 4 -13.81 -0.15 11.57
N ASN A 5 -14.37 0.91 10.99
CA ASN A 5 -15.04 0.85 9.71
C ASN A 5 -13.95 0.66 8.63
N LYS A 6 -13.81 -0.56 8.13
CA LYS A 6 -12.74 -0.92 7.20
C LYS A 6 -13.02 -0.31 5.83
N ILE A 7 -12.23 0.69 5.47
CA ILE A 7 -12.34 1.45 4.21
C ILE A 7 -11.64 0.77 3.02
N GLY A 8 -10.75 -0.19 3.28
CA GLY A 8 -9.92 -0.84 2.27
C GLY A 8 -8.71 -1.54 2.87
N LYS A 9 -7.80 -2.01 2.02
CA LYS A 9 -6.59 -2.75 2.38
C LYS A 9 -5.43 -2.33 1.50
N ILE A 10 -4.31 -1.98 2.12
CA ILE A 10 -3.00 -1.84 1.48
C ILE A 10 -2.19 -3.08 1.87
N SER A 11 -1.56 -3.73 0.90
CA SER A 11 -0.73 -4.91 1.15
C SER A 11 0.48 -4.95 0.23
N LYS A 12 1.65 -5.23 0.79
CA LYS A 12 2.84 -5.56 0.02
C LYS A 12 2.65 -6.92 -0.66
N GLN A 13 2.73 -6.97 -1.98
CA GLN A 13 2.70 -8.22 -2.74
C GLN A 13 4.11 -8.81 -2.77
N TRP A 14 4.28 -9.94 -2.10
CA TRP A 14 5.53 -10.68 -2.13
C TRP A 14 5.58 -11.56 -3.39
N THR A 15 6.38 -11.20 -4.39
CA THR A 15 6.52 -11.99 -5.62
C THR A 15 7.58 -13.11 -5.50
N GLY A 16 8.05 -13.40 -4.29
CA GLY A 16 9.00 -14.49 -3.99
C GLY A 16 10.48 -14.06 -4.01
N LEU A 17 11.32 -14.94 -3.44
CA LEU A 17 12.79 -14.78 -3.26
C LEU A 17 13.57 -14.45 -4.55
N LEU A 18 13.01 -14.77 -5.72
CA LEU A 18 13.70 -14.66 -7.01
C LEU A 18 13.69 -13.25 -7.62
N ARG A 19 12.82 -12.35 -7.14
CA ARG A 19 12.68 -10.99 -7.70
C ARG A 19 13.22 -9.89 -6.78
N GLU A 20 13.39 -10.19 -5.49
CA GLU A 20 14.09 -9.34 -4.53
C GLU A 20 15.57 -9.13 -4.89
N ALA A 21 16.20 -10.09 -5.57
CA ALA A 21 17.63 -10.00 -5.95
C ALA A 21 17.90 -9.07 -7.14
N PHE A 22 16.88 -8.67 -7.92
CA PHE A 22 17.07 -7.99 -9.20
C PHE A 22 16.24 -6.72 -9.40
N THR A 23 15.30 -6.39 -8.51
CA THR A 23 14.54 -5.14 -8.65
C THR A 23 14.13 -4.60 -7.28
N ASP A 24 14.69 -3.46 -6.90
CA ASP A 24 14.38 -2.65 -5.69
C ASP A 24 12.96 -2.02 -5.73
N SER A 25 12.05 -2.61 -6.51
CA SER A 25 10.71 -2.08 -6.71
C SER A 25 9.73 -2.86 -5.84
N ASP A 26 9.30 -2.22 -4.77
CA ASP A 26 8.26 -2.75 -3.90
C ASP A 26 6.89 -2.70 -4.57
N ASN A 27 6.27 -3.87 -4.71
CA ASN A 27 4.96 -4.00 -5.35
C ASN A 27 3.87 -3.90 -4.28
N PHE A 28 3.23 -2.75 -4.15
CA PHE A 28 2.07 -2.59 -3.27
C PHE A 28 0.75 -2.73 -4.03
N GLY A 29 -0.19 -3.49 -3.45
CA GLY A 29 -1.57 -3.56 -3.89
C GLY A 29 -2.49 -2.78 -2.97
N ILE A 30 -3.40 -1.99 -3.56
CA ILE A 30 -4.45 -1.25 -2.86
C ILE A 30 -5.80 -1.79 -3.28
N GLN A 31 -6.64 -2.17 -2.32
CA GLN A 31 -8.00 -2.66 -2.54
C GLN A 31 -8.98 -1.80 -1.73
N PHE A 32 -10.04 -1.34 -2.37
CA PHE A 32 -11.12 -0.59 -1.75
C PHE A 32 -12.46 -0.91 -2.45
N PRO A 33 -13.60 -0.70 -1.78
CA PRO A 33 -14.89 -0.96 -2.39
C PRO A 33 -15.19 0.05 -3.52
N MET A 34 -15.97 -0.39 -4.51
CA MET A 34 -16.19 0.36 -5.76
C MET A 34 -16.86 1.73 -5.51
N ASP A 35 -17.79 1.75 -4.56
CA ASP A 35 -18.57 2.88 -4.07
C ASP A 35 -17.81 3.80 -3.09
N LEU A 36 -16.53 3.50 -2.80
CA LEU A 36 -15.72 4.39 -1.96
C LEU A 36 -15.57 5.78 -2.61
N ASP A 37 -15.76 6.82 -1.81
CA ASP A 37 -15.58 8.22 -2.21
C ASP A 37 -14.20 8.42 -2.87
N VAL A 38 -14.17 9.17 -3.98
CA VAL A 38 -12.96 9.40 -4.77
C VAL A 38 -11.85 10.04 -3.93
N ARG A 39 -12.18 10.89 -2.96
CA ARG A 39 -11.21 11.47 -2.03
C ARG A 39 -10.59 10.41 -1.15
N MET A 40 -11.35 9.43 -0.69
CA MET A 40 -10.81 8.35 0.14
C MET A 40 -9.95 7.39 -0.68
N LYS A 41 -10.27 7.17 -1.96
CA LYS A 41 -9.37 6.46 -2.90
C LYS A 41 -8.04 7.20 -3.04
N ALA A 42 -8.07 8.53 -3.20
CA ALA A 42 -6.87 9.35 -3.26
C ALA A 42 -6.06 9.30 -1.94
N VAL A 43 -6.73 9.35 -0.79
CA VAL A 43 -6.09 9.18 0.54
C VAL A 43 -5.39 7.82 0.64
N MET A 44 -6.03 6.73 0.20
CA MET A 44 -5.43 5.39 0.23
C MET A 44 -4.18 5.30 -0.66
N ILE A 45 -4.19 5.93 -1.82
CA ILE A 45 -3.03 6.03 -2.71
C ILE A 45 -1.91 6.84 -2.04
N GLY A 46 -2.23 8.00 -1.47
CA GLY A 46 -1.26 8.83 -0.75
C GLY A 46 -0.67 8.11 0.47
N ALA A 47 -1.48 7.37 1.21
CA ALA A 47 -1.02 6.55 2.33
C ALA A 47 -0.08 5.43 1.87
N CYS A 48 -0.33 4.81 0.71
CA CYS A 48 0.56 3.82 0.13
C CYS A 48 1.94 4.40 -0.19
N PHE A 49 2.00 5.57 -0.83
CA PHE A 49 3.27 6.27 -1.08
C PHE A 49 3.97 6.67 0.21
N LEU A 50 3.23 7.15 1.21
CA LEU A 50 3.81 7.52 2.50
C LEU A 50 4.43 6.31 3.23
N ILE A 51 3.78 5.15 3.18
CA ILE A 51 4.30 3.90 3.75
C ILE A 51 5.59 3.49 3.01
N ASP A 52 5.60 3.56 1.68
CA ASP A 52 6.77 3.27 0.86
C ASP A 52 7.95 4.18 1.22
N PHE A 53 7.71 5.50 1.23
CA PHE A 53 8.70 6.52 1.58
C PHE A 53 9.28 6.35 3.00
N MET A 54 8.42 6.09 3.99
CA MET A 54 8.84 6.01 5.39
C MET A 54 9.61 4.73 5.74
N PHE A 55 9.33 3.61 5.06
CA PHE A 55 9.86 2.31 5.45
C PHE A 55 10.83 1.69 4.43
N PHE A 56 10.80 2.10 3.17
CA PHE A 56 11.56 1.47 2.08
C PHE A 56 12.49 2.44 1.33
N GLU A 57 12.21 3.75 1.32
CA GLU A 57 13.15 4.74 0.75
C GLU A 57 14.26 5.21 1.72
N SER A 58 14.28 4.75 2.98
CA SER A 58 15.43 5.01 3.89
C SER A 58 16.57 4.02 3.65
N ASN A 59 17.38 4.30 2.63
CA ASN A 59 18.66 3.64 2.42
C ASN A 59 19.77 4.70 2.40
N ASN A 60 20.42 4.89 3.55
CA ASN A 60 21.76 5.48 3.63
C ASN A 60 22.59 4.78 4.69
#